data_AF-A0A1Y4TM28-F1
#
_entry.id   AF-A0A1Y4TM28-F1
#
_cell.length_a   1.000
_cell.length_b   1.000
_cell.length_c   1.000
_cell.angle_alpha   90.00
_cell.angle_beta   90.00
_cell.angle_gamma   90.00
#
_symmetry.space_group_name_H-M   'P 1'
#
loop_
_entity.id
_entity.type
_entity.pdbx_description
1 polymer ?
#
loop_
_entity_poly.entity_id
_entity_poly.type
_entity_poly.pdbx_seq_one_letter_code
_entity_poly.pdbx_strand_id
1 'polypeptide(L)'
;MSLPKRDGVHDRYYLIHKPDTSPEVLAEADLCIQDVLNGTARENHSAYPTVVRNHNGTPFLPNQLLERYLSKLPLKGFPYEEAVTFCDALRRLVGWQEIRYTLEKYIEKQVQERYFEAGEKEDDFTPYPPCTVWPELRPEDVDEGLLRFACYVAVCHTVYGQSFESLTTEHILGLVSQLRPDMVKQLKTAGSGKLPKDIQQRKTEHFTASANDAFAAIRITARDSTEECYAEILDYLCAVLEQEEFPRSYSVEFRGKEKIYLPIPGLPKKGVNQLFACAVQHPNLHPSIERYARLAMREYEWYQNLADEACAMPGSFAVFALGLEGPKWWRLVCDYLDRCDDEHSSLQEKFLHILFKQYGFTAQSLPVLVHGVQSMQNLKPAKEFRALIANEESLDALLEIKGHLEYYLPEESGNDKRVLAYLWRDVLWAIWGTASENGGSKVIKTAPKELKEKYQQVFA
;
A
#
# COMPACT_ATOMS: atom_id res chain seq x y z
N MET A 1 -38.91 3.09 -22.59
CA MET A 1 -39.47 4.24 -21.83
C MET A 1 -38.41 5.33 -21.77
N SER A 2 -38.77 6.61 -21.85
CA SER A 2 -37.79 7.69 -21.75
C SER A 2 -37.58 8.02 -20.27
N LEU A 3 -36.37 7.83 -19.75
CA LEU A 3 -36.02 8.30 -18.41
C LEU A 3 -36.13 9.84 -18.36
N PRO A 4 -36.42 10.44 -17.19
CA PRO A 4 -36.38 11.88 -17.01
C PRO A 4 -34.97 12.43 -17.26
N LYS A 5 -34.85 13.75 -17.37
CA LYS A 5 -33.53 14.39 -17.43
C LYS A 5 -32.76 14.11 -16.14
N ARG A 6 -31.46 13.82 -16.27
CA ARG A 6 -30.55 13.67 -15.12
C ARG A 6 -30.52 14.96 -14.31
N ASP A 7 -30.46 14.82 -12.99
CA ASP A 7 -30.57 15.91 -12.02
C ASP A 7 -29.31 16.06 -11.13
N GLY A 8 -28.28 15.26 -11.41
CA GLY A 8 -26.93 15.42 -10.86
C GLY A 8 -26.14 16.55 -11.53
N VAL A 9 -24.99 16.87 -10.94
CA VAL A 9 -24.09 17.93 -11.42
C VAL A 9 -23.73 17.72 -12.91
N HIS A 10 -23.90 18.78 -13.71
CA HIS A 10 -23.69 18.76 -15.16
C HIS A 10 -24.45 17.64 -15.90
N ASP A 11 -25.64 17.25 -15.42
CA ASP A 11 -26.46 16.19 -15.99
C ASP A 11 -25.72 14.82 -16.06
N ARG A 12 -24.76 14.56 -15.15
CA ARG A 12 -23.89 13.38 -15.22
C ARG A 12 -24.48 12.09 -14.64
N TYR A 13 -25.42 12.19 -13.70
CA TYR A 13 -26.01 11.05 -12.97
C TYR A 13 -27.40 11.40 -12.45
N TYR A 14 -28.14 10.38 -12.01
CA TYR A 14 -29.41 10.54 -11.31
C TYR A 14 -29.21 10.56 -9.79
N LEU A 15 -29.89 11.47 -9.10
CA LEU A 15 -30.02 11.46 -7.65
C LEU A 15 -31.22 10.60 -7.26
N ILE A 16 -30.98 9.56 -6.44
CA ILE A 16 -32.03 8.58 -6.07
C ILE A 16 -32.45 8.65 -4.60
N HIS A 17 -31.98 9.68 -3.87
CA HIS A 17 -32.33 9.91 -2.46
C HIS A 17 -33.56 10.80 -2.29
N LYS A 18 -34.06 11.42 -3.37
CA LYS A 18 -35.19 12.36 -3.28
C LYS A 18 -36.52 11.58 -3.17
N PRO A 19 -37.46 12.00 -2.31
CA PRO A 19 -38.75 11.33 -2.16
C PRO A 19 -39.59 11.23 -3.44
N ASP A 20 -39.41 12.18 -4.36
CA ASP A 20 -40.13 12.31 -5.64
C ASP A 20 -39.38 11.69 -6.83
N THR A 21 -38.32 10.91 -6.59
CA THR A 21 -37.57 10.22 -7.65
C THR A 21 -38.49 9.27 -8.43
N SER A 22 -38.45 9.34 -9.77
CA SER A 22 -39.30 8.51 -10.65
C SER A 22 -39.08 7.01 -10.40
N PRO A 23 -40.15 6.19 -10.36
CA PRO A 23 -40.06 4.75 -10.20
C PRO A 23 -39.18 4.07 -11.25
N GLU A 24 -39.18 4.58 -12.49
CA GLU A 24 -38.35 4.08 -13.59
C GLU A 24 -36.85 4.30 -13.30
N VAL A 25 -36.48 5.45 -12.75
CA VAL A 25 -35.09 5.73 -12.33
C VAL A 25 -34.67 4.82 -11.18
N LEU A 26 -35.57 4.59 -10.22
CA LEU A 26 -35.33 3.68 -9.10
C LEU A 26 -35.18 2.22 -9.56
N ALA A 27 -35.92 1.79 -10.59
CA ALA A 27 -35.78 0.47 -11.20
C ALA A 27 -34.43 0.32 -11.91
N GLU A 28 -33.95 1.35 -12.60
CA GLU A 28 -32.62 1.36 -13.21
C GLU A 28 -31.50 1.34 -12.15
N ALA A 29 -31.70 1.97 -10.99
CA ALA A 29 -30.78 1.88 -9.86
C ALA A 29 -30.72 0.46 -9.26
N ASP A 30 -31.89 -0.20 -9.14
CA ASP A 30 -31.96 -1.59 -8.70
C ASP A 30 -31.29 -2.54 -9.70
N LEU A 31 -31.44 -2.27 -10.99
CA LEU A 31 -30.72 -2.96 -12.05
C LEU A 31 -29.21 -2.75 -11.93
N CYS A 32 -28.78 -1.51 -11.64
CA CYS A 32 -27.38 -1.20 -11.42
C CYS A 32 -26.79 -1.98 -10.24
N ILE A 33 -27.52 -2.11 -9.13
CA ILE A 33 -27.12 -2.94 -7.98
C ILE A 33 -26.90 -4.41 -8.41
N GLN A 34 -27.80 -4.96 -9.21
CA GLN A 34 -27.64 -6.33 -9.75
C GLN A 34 -26.44 -6.43 -10.68
N ASP A 35 -26.21 -5.43 -11.52
CA ASP A 35 -25.06 -5.41 -12.43
C ASP A 35 -23.73 -5.33 -11.69
N VAL A 36 -23.68 -4.63 -10.55
CA VAL A 36 -22.51 -4.61 -9.65
C VAL A 36 -22.25 -6.02 -9.10
N LEU A 37 -23.29 -6.70 -8.58
CA LEU A 37 -23.17 -8.08 -8.10
C LEU A 37 -22.72 -9.06 -9.20
N ASN A 38 -23.20 -8.85 -10.43
CA ASN A 38 -22.87 -9.67 -11.59
C ASN A 38 -21.52 -9.30 -12.25
N GLY A 39 -20.82 -8.26 -11.78
CA GLY A 39 -19.57 -7.78 -12.38
C GLY A 39 -19.72 -7.15 -13.78
N THR A 40 -20.93 -6.75 -14.15
CA THR A 40 -21.25 -6.17 -15.47
C THR A 40 -21.37 -4.65 -15.45
N ALA A 41 -21.51 -4.06 -14.26
CA ALA A 41 -21.46 -2.61 -14.09
C ALA A 41 -20.10 -2.04 -14.49
N ARG A 42 -20.09 -0.74 -14.81
CA ARG A 42 -18.87 -0.01 -15.21
C ARG A 42 -18.77 1.32 -14.48
N GLU A 43 -17.62 1.57 -13.90
CA GLU A 43 -17.23 2.82 -13.27
C GLU A 43 -16.82 3.88 -14.32
N ASN A 44 -16.88 5.14 -13.92
CA ASN A 44 -16.34 6.26 -14.69
C ASN A 44 -15.69 7.27 -13.75
N HIS A 45 -14.37 7.33 -13.80
CA HIS A 45 -13.52 8.26 -13.04
C HIS A 45 -13.07 9.47 -13.87
N SER A 46 -13.64 9.70 -15.07
CA SER A 46 -13.15 10.76 -15.98
C SER A 46 -13.42 12.17 -15.46
N ALA A 47 -14.28 12.32 -14.46
CA ALA A 47 -14.54 13.57 -13.75
C ALA A 47 -15.19 13.27 -12.40
N TYR A 48 -15.06 14.19 -11.44
CA TYR A 48 -15.70 14.07 -10.12
C TYR A 48 -17.18 14.51 -10.14
N PRO A 49 -18.08 13.85 -9.37
CA PRO A 49 -17.86 12.59 -8.64
C PRO A 49 -17.76 11.38 -9.57
N THR A 50 -17.15 10.30 -9.08
CA THR A 50 -17.17 8.98 -9.71
C THR A 50 -18.61 8.50 -9.86
N VAL A 51 -18.93 7.85 -10.98
CA VAL A 51 -20.27 7.27 -11.23
C VAL A 51 -20.18 5.81 -11.63
N VAL A 52 -21.20 5.04 -11.29
CA VAL A 52 -21.39 3.65 -11.73
C VAL A 52 -22.52 3.60 -12.74
N ARG A 53 -22.30 2.90 -13.85
CA ARG A 53 -23.27 2.68 -14.91
C ARG A 53 -23.71 1.22 -14.93
N ASN A 54 -25.02 1.03 -15.03
CA ASN A 54 -25.58 -0.27 -15.39
C ASN A 54 -25.31 -0.60 -16.87
N HIS A 55 -25.69 -1.79 -17.32
CA HIS A 55 -25.49 -2.23 -18.71
C HIS A 55 -26.25 -1.39 -19.74
N ASN A 56 -27.32 -0.69 -19.34
CA ASN A 56 -28.03 0.29 -20.18
C ASN A 56 -27.30 1.64 -20.31
N GLY A 57 -26.19 1.83 -19.57
CA GLY A 57 -25.44 3.08 -19.52
C GLY A 57 -26.04 4.13 -18.58
N THR A 58 -27.01 3.76 -17.74
CA THR A 58 -27.65 4.67 -16.77
C THR A 58 -26.73 4.93 -15.57
N PRO A 59 -26.29 6.18 -15.32
CA PRO A 59 -25.29 6.50 -14.30
C PRO A 59 -25.90 6.88 -12.93
N PHE A 60 -25.29 6.35 -11.87
CA PHE A 60 -25.64 6.59 -10.47
C PHE A 60 -24.41 6.84 -9.61
N LEU A 61 -24.59 7.48 -8.45
CA LEU A 61 -23.51 7.61 -7.47
C LEU A 61 -23.32 6.30 -6.68
N PRO A 62 -22.07 5.86 -6.42
CA PRO A 62 -21.80 4.63 -5.68
C PRO A 62 -22.43 4.62 -4.28
N ASN A 63 -22.29 5.73 -3.54
CA ASN A 63 -22.85 5.87 -2.20
C ASN A 63 -24.38 5.73 -2.16
N GLN A 64 -25.08 6.24 -3.18
CA GLN A 64 -26.55 6.12 -3.25
C GLN A 64 -27.01 4.71 -3.58
N LEU A 65 -26.28 3.98 -4.45
CA LEU A 65 -26.54 2.57 -4.70
C LEU A 65 -26.36 1.75 -3.42
N LEU A 66 -25.33 2.06 -2.63
CA LEU A 66 -25.08 1.44 -1.34
C LEU A 66 -26.19 1.70 -0.32
N GLU A 67 -26.58 2.96 -0.11
CA GLU A 67 -27.68 3.31 0.80
C GLU A 67 -28.99 2.63 0.38
N ARG A 68 -29.29 2.64 -0.93
CA ARG A 68 -30.47 1.99 -1.48
C ARG A 68 -30.47 0.48 -1.26
N TYR A 69 -29.33 -0.18 -1.43
CA TYR A 69 -29.21 -1.61 -1.16
C TYR A 69 -29.38 -1.93 0.32
N LEU A 70 -28.62 -1.26 1.20
CA LEU A 70 -28.64 -1.54 2.64
C LEU A 70 -29.98 -1.19 3.31
N SER A 71 -30.70 -0.17 2.83
CA SER A 71 -32.02 0.21 3.35
C SER A 71 -33.12 -0.81 3.07
N LYS A 72 -32.90 -1.74 2.13
CA LYS A 72 -33.83 -2.83 1.82
C LYS A 72 -33.59 -4.09 2.67
N LEU A 73 -32.47 -4.16 3.38
CA LEU A 73 -32.14 -5.33 4.20
C LEU A 73 -32.89 -5.29 5.55
N PRO A 74 -33.34 -6.45 6.06
CA PRO A 74 -33.98 -6.50 7.36
C PRO A 74 -32.96 -6.29 8.47
N LEU A 75 -33.32 -5.53 9.52
CA LEU A 75 -32.46 -5.28 10.67
C LEU A 75 -32.51 -6.39 11.74
N LYS A 76 -33.42 -7.36 11.57
CA LYS A 76 -33.51 -8.58 12.37
C LYS A 76 -33.30 -9.78 11.45
N GLY A 77 -32.41 -10.68 11.83
CA GLY A 77 -31.84 -11.68 10.93
C GLY A 77 -31.05 -11.01 9.80
N PHE A 78 -30.22 -10.01 10.11
CA PHE A 78 -29.53 -9.21 9.09
C PHE A 78 -28.65 -10.11 8.19
N PRO A 79 -28.85 -10.09 6.85
CA PRO A 79 -28.15 -10.94 5.90
C PRO A 79 -26.75 -10.40 5.62
N TYR A 80 -25.83 -10.61 6.58
CA TYR A 80 -24.52 -9.98 6.54
C TYR A 80 -23.63 -10.50 5.39
N GLU A 81 -23.79 -11.76 4.97
CA GLU A 81 -22.96 -12.34 3.90
C GLU A 81 -23.30 -11.72 2.54
N GLU A 82 -24.59 -11.50 2.28
CA GLU A 82 -25.10 -10.80 1.11
C GLU A 82 -24.72 -9.31 1.17
N ALA A 83 -24.75 -8.70 2.35
CA ALA A 83 -24.31 -7.32 2.54
C ALA A 83 -22.81 -7.15 2.22
N VAL A 84 -21.98 -8.04 2.75
CA VAL A 84 -20.53 -8.09 2.49
C VAL A 84 -20.25 -8.31 1.01
N THR A 85 -20.95 -9.25 0.36
CA THR A 85 -20.76 -9.55 -1.07
C THR A 85 -20.99 -8.33 -1.94
N PHE A 86 -22.07 -7.59 -1.70
CA PHE A 86 -22.34 -6.35 -2.43
C PHE A 86 -21.30 -5.25 -2.13
N CYS A 87 -20.95 -5.04 -0.86
CA CYS A 87 -19.96 -4.03 -0.47
C CYS A 87 -18.59 -4.31 -1.09
N ASP A 88 -18.16 -5.57 -1.11
CA ASP A 88 -16.91 -5.99 -1.74
C ASP A 88 -16.94 -5.83 -3.25
N ALA A 89 -18.05 -6.13 -3.92
CA ALA A 89 -18.21 -5.91 -5.37
C ALA A 89 -18.14 -4.40 -5.69
N LEU A 90 -18.86 -3.57 -4.95
CA LEU A 90 -18.88 -2.14 -5.15
C LEU A 90 -17.51 -1.51 -4.84
N ARG A 91 -16.87 -1.90 -3.72
CA ARG A 91 -15.51 -1.45 -3.36
C ARG A 91 -14.48 -1.78 -4.44
N ARG A 92 -14.51 -2.99 -5.01
CA ARG A 92 -13.61 -3.36 -6.11
C ARG A 92 -13.85 -2.53 -7.37
N LEU A 93 -15.11 -2.12 -7.59
CA LEU A 93 -15.49 -1.33 -8.76
C LEU A 93 -15.11 0.15 -8.64
N VAL A 94 -15.27 0.76 -7.47
CA VAL A 94 -15.14 2.23 -7.30
C VAL A 94 -14.08 2.67 -6.30
N GLY A 95 -13.47 1.74 -5.58
CA GLY A 95 -12.53 2.01 -4.49
C GLY A 95 -13.21 2.24 -3.13
N TRP A 96 -12.43 2.11 -2.06
CA TRP A 96 -12.92 2.26 -0.67
C TRP A 96 -13.40 3.67 -0.36
N GLN A 97 -12.69 4.70 -0.85
CA GLN A 97 -12.97 6.10 -0.55
C GLN A 97 -14.38 6.54 -0.98
N GLU A 98 -14.93 5.94 -2.04
CA GLU A 98 -16.27 6.27 -2.56
C GLU A 98 -17.41 5.75 -1.68
N ILE A 99 -17.15 4.77 -0.80
CA ILE A 99 -18.19 4.10 0.01
C ILE A 99 -17.95 4.16 1.52
N ARG A 100 -16.73 4.46 1.99
CA ARG A 100 -16.35 4.39 3.41
C ARG A 100 -17.27 5.21 4.31
N TYR A 101 -17.59 6.44 3.90
CA TYR A 101 -18.38 7.36 4.72
C TYR A 101 -19.81 6.87 4.89
N THR A 102 -20.40 6.34 3.82
CA THR A 102 -21.76 5.78 3.87
C THR A 102 -21.84 4.54 4.75
N LEU A 103 -20.83 3.67 4.71
CA LEU A 103 -20.75 2.51 5.61
C LEU A 103 -20.58 2.94 7.07
N GLU A 104 -19.70 3.90 7.34
CA GLU A 104 -19.50 4.46 8.69
C GLU A 104 -20.81 5.03 9.24
N LYS A 105 -21.53 5.85 8.46
CA LYS A 105 -22.84 6.40 8.84
C LYS A 105 -23.92 5.34 8.99
N TYR A 106 -23.86 4.26 8.21
CA TYR A 106 -24.76 3.14 8.38
C TYR A 106 -24.54 2.44 9.73
N ILE A 107 -23.28 2.21 10.13
CA ILE A 107 -22.95 1.61 11.43
C ILE A 107 -23.32 2.54 12.58
N GLU A 108 -23.06 3.85 12.47
CA GLU A 108 -23.50 4.84 13.45
C GLU A 108 -25.02 4.75 13.68
N LYS A 109 -25.81 4.79 12.60
CA LYS A 109 -27.27 4.76 12.69
C LYS A 109 -27.83 3.41 13.14
N GLN A 110 -27.31 2.30 12.64
CA GLN A 110 -27.91 0.97 12.85
C GLN A 110 -27.30 0.21 14.04
N VAL A 111 -26.12 0.57 14.51
CA VAL A 111 -25.47 -0.09 15.65
C VAL A 111 -25.36 0.88 16.82
N GLN A 112 -24.70 2.03 16.63
CA GLN A 112 -24.44 2.95 17.74
C GLN A 112 -25.75 3.54 18.29
N GLU A 113 -26.54 4.24 17.48
CA GLU A 113 -27.78 4.90 17.92
C GLU A 113 -28.82 3.91 18.47
N ARG A 114 -28.81 2.65 17.98
CA ARG A 114 -29.80 1.63 18.37
C ARG A 114 -29.46 0.89 19.65
N TYR A 115 -28.18 0.69 19.94
CA TYR A 115 -27.73 -0.16 21.05
C TYR A 115 -26.99 0.59 22.15
N PHE A 116 -26.62 1.85 21.93
CA PHE A 116 -25.83 2.63 22.87
C PHE A 116 -26.42 4.02 23.13
N GLU A 117 -26.24 4.46 24.36
CA GLU A 117 -26.32 5.86 24.75
C GLU A 117 -24.95 6.50 24.51
N ALA A 118 -24.91 7.53 23.65
CA ALA A 118 -23.70 8.30 23.37
C ALA A 118 -23.54 9.42 24.41
N GLY A 119 -22.38 9.47 25.07
CA GLY A 119 -22.02 10.54 25.98
C GLY A 119 -21.52 11.80 25.25
N GLU A 120 -21.12 12.80 26.03
CA GLU A 120 -20.47 13.99 25.49
C GLU A 120 -19.02 13.70 25.12
N LYS A 121 -18.54 14.32 24.04
CA LYS A 121 -17.12 14.29 23.68
C LYS A 121 -16.31 15.07 24.71
N GLU A 122 -15.14 14.55 25.07
CA GLU A 122 -14.24 15.23 26.01
C GLU A 122 -13.72 16.55 25.44
N ASP A 123 -13.51 16.61 24.12
CA ASP A 123 -13.09 17.80 23.38
C ASP A 123 -13.48 17.72 21.89
N ASP A 124 -13.21 18.80 21.15
CA ASP A 124 -13.45 18.88 19.69
C ASP A 124 -12.52 17.97 18.86
N PHE A 125 -11.45 17.44 19.45
CA PHE A 125 -10.48 16.57 18.77
C PHE A 125 -10.81 15.09 18.90
N THR A 126 -11.70 14.73 19.83
CA THR A 126 -12.15 13.37 20.06
C THR A 126 -13.06 12.94 18.89
N PRO A 127 -12.66 11.96 18.05
CA PRO A 127 -13.39 11.65 16.83
C PRO A 127 -14.77 11.05 17.12
N TYR A 128 -14.88 10.22 18.15
CA TYR A 128 -16.11 9.52 18.52
C TYR A 128 -16.46 9.74 20.01
N PRO A 129 -17.73 9.96 20.35
CA PRO A 129 -18.14 10.06 21.76
C PRO A 129 -18.00 8.70 22.47
N PRO A 130 -17.80 8.69 23.80
CA PRO A 130 -17.92 7.46 24.57
C PRO A 130 -19.34 6.90 24.43
N CYS A 131 -19.46 5.58 24.29
CA CYS A 131 -20.74 4.91 24.10
C CYS A 131 -20.93 3.83 25.18
N THR A 132 -22.08 3.85 25.85
CA THR A 132 -22.47 2.84 26.85
C THR A 132 -23.70 2.10 26.37
N VAL A 133 -23.75 0.77 26.53
CA VAL A 133 -24.93 -0.02 26.13
C VAL A 133 -26.19 0.50 26.83
N TRP A 134 -27.29 0.65 26.08
CA TRP A 134 -28.58 1.04 26.64
C TRP A 134 -28.98 0.10 27.79
N PRO A 135 -29.30 0.62 29.00
CA PRO A 135 -29.66 -0.22 30.14
C PRO A 135 -30.86 -1.15 29.88
N GLU A 136 -31.78 -0.74 29.02
CA GLU A 136 -33.00 -1.48 28.67
C GLU A 136 -32.79 -2.47 27.51
N LEU A 137 -31.62 -2.49 26.87
CA LEU A 137 -31.35 -3.36 25.73
C LEU A 137 -31.30 -4.82 26.18
N ARG A 138 -32.22 -5.62 25.64
CA ARG A 138 -32.23 -7.06 25.91
C ARG A 138 -31.24 -7.78 24.97
N PRO A 139 -30.50 -8.79 25.45
CA PRO A 139 -29.55 -9.52 24.62
C PRO A 139 -30.15 -10.13 23.33
N GLU A 140 -31.44 -10.50 23.33
CA GLU A 140 -32.19 -11.03 22.19
C GLU A 140 -32.57 -10.00 21.13
N ASP A 141 -32.54 -8.70 21.45
CA ASP A 141 -32.81 -7.60 20.52
C ASP A 141 -31.54 -7.16 19.75
N VAL A 142 -30.39 -7.70 20.14
CA VAL A 142 -29.10 -7.51 19.47
C VAL A 142 -29.00 -8.47 18.29
N ASP A 143 -28.92 -7.91 17.08
CA ASP A 143 -28.80 -8.70 15.86
C ASP A 143 -27.34 -9.07 15.59
N GLU A 144 -27.03 -10.38 15.62
CA GLU A 144 -25.66 -10.85 15.41
C GLU A 144 -25.17 -10.65 13.97
N GLY A 145 -26.06 -10.71 12.97
CA GLY A 145 -25.71 -10.43 11.58
C GLY A 145 -25.26 -8.99 11.40
N LEU A 146 -25.96 -8.05 12.02
CA LEU A 146 -25.62 -6.64 11.98
C LEU A 146 -24.29 -6.35 12.69
N LEU A 147 -24.01 -7.00 13.82
CA LEU A 147 -22.71 -6.88 14.49
C LEU A 147 -21.57 -7.49 13.66
N ARG A 148 -21.80 -8.61 12.97
CA ARG A 148 -20.82 -9.18 12.02
C ARG A 148 -20.55 -8.23 10.85
N PHE A 149 -21.59 -7.58 10.33
CA PHE A 149 -21.44 -6.56 9.30
C PHE A 149 -20.65 -5.35 9.81
N ALA A 150 -20.87 -4.91 11.05
CA ALA A 150 -20.05 -3.87 11.69
C ALA A 150 -18.58 -4.27 11.79
N CYS A 151 -18.28 -5.51 12.20
CA CYS A 151 -16.91 -6.03 12.16
C CYS A 151 -16.31 -6.01 10.74
N TYR A 152 -17.07 -6.37 9.72
CA TYR A 152 -16.61 -6.26 8.32
C TYR A 152 -16.26 -4.81 7.94
N VAL A 153 -17.12 -3.84 8.27
CA VAL A 153 -16.87 -2.42 8.00
C VAL A 153 -15.59 -1.96 8.71
N ALA A 154 -15.40 -2.32 9.98
CA ALA A 154 -14.19 -2.01 10.73
C ALA A 154 -12.93 -2.62 10.07
N VAL A 155 -13.00 -3.88 9.64
CA VAL A 155 -11.90 -4.52 8.90
C VAL A 155 -11.60 -3.77 7.61
N CYS A 156 -12.61 -3.31 6.87
CA CYS A 156 -12.38 -2.55 5.64
C CYS A 156 -11.67 -1.21 5.89
N HIS A 157 -11.99 -0.51 6.98
CA HIS A 157 -11.23 0.69 7.41
C HIS A 157 -9.76 0.36 7.68
N THR A 158 -9.45 -0.80 8.27
CA THR A 158 -8.06 -1.22 8.51
C THR A 158 -7.33 -1.65 7.24
N VAL A 159 -8.01 -2.37 6.35
CA VAL A 159 -7.39 -3.00 5.18
C VAL A 159 -7.28 -2.04 4.00
N TYR A 160 -8.26 -1.18 3.81
CA TYR A 160 -8.38 -0.30 2.63
C TYR A 160 -8.40 1.19 2.98
N GLY A 161 -8.49 1.53 4.27
CA GLY A 161 -8.52 2.91 4.75
C GLY A 161 -7.14 3.53 4.89
N GLN A 162 -7.13 4.84 5.13
CA GLN A 162 -5.91 5.57 5.47
C GLN A 162 -5.46 5.30 6.91
N SER A 163 -4.22 5.65 7.25
CA SER A 163 -3.63 5.33 8.56
C SER A 163 -4.45 5.83 9.76
N PHE A 164 -5.12 6.98 9.66
CA PHE A 164 -5.96 7.51 10.73
C PHE A 164 -7.31 6.79 10.89
N GLU A 165 -7.75 5.99 9.90
CA GLU A 165 -8.99 5.21 9.97
C GLU A 165 -8.88 4.04 10.97
N SER A 166 -7.71 3.83 11.58
CA SER A 166 -7.55 2.96 12.75
C SER A 166 -8.45 3.38 13.90
N LEU A 167 -8.70 4.68 14.09
CA LEU A 167 -9.59 5.21 15.14
C LEU A 167 -11.04 4.79 14.89
N THR A 168 -11.49 4.79 13.63
CA THR A 168 -12.82 4.30 13.23
C THR A 168 -12.94 2.80 13.45
N THR A 169 -11.89 2.05 13.10
CA THR A 169 -11.83 0.60 13.36
C THR A 169 -11.97 0.32 14.86
N GLU A 170 -11.18 0.99 15.69
CA GLU A 170 -11.17 0.81 17.14
C GLU A 170 -12.53 1.17 17.76
N HIS A 171 -13.15 2.25 17.30
CA HIS A 171 -14.49 2.65 17.73
C HIS A 171 -15.54 1.58 17.43
N ILE A 172 -15.65 1.15 16.17
CA ILE A 172 -16.65 0.16 15.75
C ILE A 172 -16.44 -1.18 16.49
N LEU A 173 -15.19 -1.66 16.57
CA LEU A 173 -14.89 -2.88 17.32
C LEU A 173 -15.11 -2.71 18.83
N GLY A 174 -14.93 -1.50 19.37
CA GLY A 174 -15.26 -1.15 20.75
C GLY A 174 -16.75 -1.32 21.02
N LEU A 175 -17.62 -0.82 20.14
CA LEU A 175 -19.07 -1.04 20.22
C LEU A 175 -19.40 -2.54 20.21
N VAL A 176 -18.91 -3.28 19.20
CA VAL A 176 -19.18 -4.72 19.11
C VAL A 176 -18.66 -5.48 20.34
N SER A 177 -17.50 -5.11 20.88
CA SER A 177 -16.91 -5.78 22.03
C SER A 177 -17.74 -5.62 23.31
N GLN A 178 -18.51 -4.54 23.46
CA GLN A 178 -19.41 -4.37 24.62
C GLN A 178 -20.61 -5.33 24.56
N LEU A 179 -21.09 -5.68 23.36
CA LEU A 179 -22.28 -6.53 23.16
C LEU A 179 -21.93 -8.02 22.95
N ARG A 180 -20.85 -8.30 22.23
CA ARG A 180 -20.37 -9.64 21.84
C ARG A 180 -18.83 -9.68 21.84
N PRO A 181 -18.19 -9.68 23.03
CA PRO A 181 -16.73 -9.65 23.15
C PRO A 181 -16.03 -10.82 22.44
N ASP A 182 -16.65 -12.00 22.40
CA ASP A 182 -16.10 -13.17 21.72
C ASP A 182 -15.94 -12.98 20.21
N MET A 183 -16.78 -12.17 19.57
CA MET A 183 -16.68 -11.88 18.13
C MET A 183 -15.39 -11.12 17.80
N VAL A 184 -15.11 -10.06 18.57
CA VAL A 184 -13.89 -9.26 18.40
C VAL A 184 -12.65 -10.06 18.81
N LYS A 185 -12.76 -10.89 19.85
CA LYS A 185 -11.69 -11.79 20.27
C LYS A 185 -11.34 -12.79 19.16
N GLN A 186 -12.33 -13.42 18.54
CA GLN A 186 -12.12 -14.32 17.41
C GLN A 186 -11.42 -13.61 16.27
N LEU A 187 -11.89 -12.42 15.88
CA LEU A 187 -11.30 -11.60 14.82
C LEU A 187 -9.81 -11.28 15.08
N LYS A 188 -9.47 -10.90 16.32
CA LYS A 188 -8.08 -10.63 16.74
C LYS A 188 -7.18 -11.87 16.72
N THR A 189 -7.75 -13.06 16.96
CA THR A 189 -6.98 -14.32 17.06
C THR A 189 -6.89 -15.12 15.76
N ALA A 190 -7.95 -15.15 14.95
CA ALA A 190 -8.12 -16.01 13.79
C ALA A 190 -8.34 -15.23 12.48
N GLY A 191 -8.33 -13.89 12.54
CA GLY A 191 -8.65 -13.05 11.39
C GLY A 191 -10.11 -13.18 10.99
N SER A 192 -10.40 -12.97 9.71
CA SER A 192 -11.78 -13.09 9.20
C SER A 192 -12.26 -14.54 9.10
N GLY A 193 -11.36 -15.51 9.27
CA GLY A 193 -11.62 -16.94 9.08
C GLY A 193 -11.46 -17.43 7.63
N LYS A 194 -11.13 -16.54 6.68
CA LYS A 194 -10.91 -16.89 5.26
C LYS A 194 -9.61 -17.63 5.00
N LEU A 195 -8.56 -17.36 5.78
CA LEU A 195 -7.26 -18.01 5.60
C LEU A 195 -7.29 -19.49 6.03
N PRO A 196 -6.53 -20.39 5.38
CA PRO A 196 -6.34 -21.76 5.87
C PRO A 196 -5.75 -21.81 7.29
N LYS A 197 -6.10 -22.83 8.09
CA LYS A 197 -5.66 -22.92 9.50
C LYS A 197 -4.14 -22.94 9.69
N ASP A 198 -3.42 -23.59 8.79
CA ASP A 198 -1.96 -23.71 8.80
C ASP A 198 -1.24 -22.42 8.33
N ILE A 199 -1.99 -21.50 7.69
CA ILE A 199 -1.55 -20.14 7.36
C ILE A 199 -1.91 -19.18 8.49
N GLN A 200 -3.10 -19.30 9.10
CA GLN A 200 -3.49 -18.49 10.25
C GLN A 200 -2.51 -18.63 11.41
N GLN A 201 -2.08 -19.86 11.70
CA GLN A 201 -1.13 -20.16 12.76
C GLN A 201 -0.18 -21.27 12.33
N ARG A 202 1.12 -21.03 12.47
CA ARG A 202 2.17 -22.01 12.20
C ARG A 202 3.12 -22.11 13.39
N LYS A 203 3.41 -23.34 13.81
CA LYS A 203 4.35 -23.61 14.89
C LYS A 203 5.25 -24.77 14.48
N THR A 204 6.53 -24.50 14.40
CA THR A 204 7.57 -25.50 14.11
C THR A 204 8.53 -25.62 15.30
N GLU A 205 9.62 -26.35 15.13
CA GLU A 205 10.74 -26.35 16.07
C GLU A 205 11.36 -24.96 16.16
N HIS A 206 11.52 -24.30 15.01
CA HIS A 206 12.30 -23.07 14.82
C HIS A 206 11.53 -21.77 15.04
N PHE A 207 10.22 -21.73 14.82
CA PHE A 207 9.45 -20.50 15.00
C PHE A 207 7.96 -20.73 15.35
N THR A 208 7.32 -19.65 15.78
CA THR A 208 5.86 -19.52 15.83
C THR A 208 5.44 -18.31 15.02
N ALA A 209 4.40 -18.46 14.21
CA ALA A 209 3.83 -17.35 13.47
C ALA A 209 2.31 -17.38 13.46
N SER A 210 1.74 -16.20 13.22
CA SER A 210 0.34 -16.04 12.86
C SER A 210 0.15 -15.00 11.77
N ALA A 211 -0.84 -15.21 10.92
CA ALA A 211 -1.29 -14.26 9.91
C ALA A 211 -2.76 -13.92 10.19
N ASN A 212 -3.06 -12.62 10.16
CA ASN A 212 -4.39 -12.10 10.40
C ASN A 212 -4.76 -11.17 9.26
N ASP A 213 -5.64 -11.62 8.38
CA ASP A 213 -6.13 -10.87 7.23
C ASP A 213 -7.07 -9.72 7.61
N ALA A 214 -7.79 -9.84 8.73
CA ALA A 214 -8.68 -8.79 9.22
C ALA A 214 -7.94 -7.54 9.73
N PHE A 215 -6.69 -7.71 10.18
CA PHE A 215 -5.82 -6.63 10.64
C PHE A 215 -4.55 -6.48 9.80
N ALA A 216 -4.52 -7.12 8.62
CA ALA A 216 -3.38 -7.11 7.71
C ALA A 216 -2.03 -7.30 8.43
N ALA A 217 -1.92 -8.31 9.30
CA ALA A 217 -0.78 -8.46 10.19
C ALA A 217 -0.18 -9.86 10.13
N ILE A 218 1.14 -9.92 9.96
CA ILE A 218 1.94 -11.13 10.08
C ILE A 218 2.84 -10.99 11.31
N ARG A 219 2.69 -11.89 12.27
CA ARG A 219 3.52 -11.93 13.49
C ARG A 219 4.38 -13.17 13.47
N ILE A 220 5.68 -13.01 13.64
CA ILE A 220 6.65 -14.11 13.62
C ILE A 220 7.58 -13.96 14.83
N THR A 221 7.75 -15.05 15.57
CA THR A 221 8.74 -15.17 16.64
C THR A 221 9.65 -16.35 16.35
N ALA A 222 10.90 -16.06 16.00
CA ALA A 222 11.94 -17.07 15.81
C ALA A 222 12.49 -17.51 17.18
N ARG A 223 12.76 -18.81 17.32
CA ARG A 223 13.29 -19.42 18.55
C ARG A 223 14.80 -19.61 18.51
N ASP A 224 15.38 -19.64 17.33
CA ASP A 224 16.81 -19.67 17.07
C ASP A 224 17.14 -18.74 15.88
N SER A 225 18.37 -18.81 15.39
CA SER A 225 18.87 -17.99 14.28
C SER A 225 19.54 -18.87 13.21
N THR A 226 19.12 -20.13 13.04
CA THR A 226 19.75 -21.01 12.03
C THR A 226 19.25 -20.72 10.62
N GLU A 227 19.96 -21.23 9.61
CA GLU A 227 19.57 -21.13 8.21
C GLU A 227 18.17 -21.74 7.99
N GLU A 228 17.90 -22.89 8.60
CA GLU A 228 16.63 -23.61 8.52
C GLU A 228 15.48 -22.79 9.11
N CYS A 229 15.71 -22.09 10.23
CA CYS A 229 14.70 -21.20 10.82
C CYS A 229 14.28 -20.11 9.85
N TYR A 230 15.25 -19.41 9.25
CA TYR A 230 14.94 -18.36 8.28
C TYR A 230 14.34 -18.91 6.98
N ALA A 231 14.76 -20.11 6.54
CA ALA A 231 14.14 -20.79 5.40
C ALA A 231 12.65 -21.03 5.63
N GLU A 232 12.28 -21.64 6.76
CA GLU A 232 10.87 -21.92 7.07
C GLU A 232 10.04 -20.64 7.23
N ILE A 233 10.64 -19.57 7.77
CA ILE A 233 9.99 -18.25 7.90
C ILE A 233 9.74 -17.62 6.52
N LEU A 234 10.71 -17.66 5.62
CA LEU A 234 10.57 -17.13 4.26
C LEU A 234 9.51 -17.91 3.48
N ASP A 235 9.48 -19.24 3.61
CA ASP A 235 8.45 -20.09 3.01
C ASP A 235 7.06 -19.79 3.57
N TYR A 236 6.95 -19.57 4.88
CA TYR A 236 5.69 -19.14 5.50
C TYR A 236 5.23 -17.78 4.98
N LEU A 237 6.12 -16.79 4.90
CA LEU A 237 5.79 -15.47 4.36
C LEU A 237 5.29 -15.58 2.91
N CYS A 238 5.97 -16.34 2.06
CA CYS A 238 5.52 -16.56 0.68
C CYS A 238 4.13 -17.21 0.65
N ALA A 239 3.91 -18.26 1.46
CA ALA A 239 2.61 -18.95 1.52
C ALA A 239 1.46 -18.04 1.98
N VAL A 240 1.73 -17.09 2.89
CA VAL A 240 0.76 -16.06 3.29
C VAL A 240 0.44 -15.11 2.13
N LEU A 241 1.46 -14.62 1.41
CA LEU A 241 1.29 -13.65 0.32
C LEU A 241 0.67 -14.25 -0.96
N GLU A 242 0.75 -15.57 -1.10
CA GLU A 242 0.07 -16.34 -2.15
C GLU A 242 -1.44 -16.47 -1.91
N GLN A 243 -1.94 -16.21 -0.69
CA GLN A 243 -3.38 -16.19 -0.43
C GLN A 243 -4.04 -14.98 -1.10
N GLU A 244 -5.16 -15.19 -1.78
CA GLU A 244 -5.90 -14.12 -2.46
C GLU A 244 -6.53 -13.15 -1.45
N GLU A 245 -6.96 -13.69 -0.31
CA GLU A 245 -7.66 -12.97 0.75
C GLU A 245 -6.74 -12.18 1.67
N PHE A 246 -5.42 -12.39 1.60
CA PHE A 246 -4.49 -11.64 2.45
C PHE A 246 -4.24 -10.23 1.86
N PRO A 247 -4.35 -9.17 2.67
CA PRO A 247 -4.10 -7.79 2.23
C PRO A 247 -2.72 -7.57 1.62
N ARG A 248 -2.64 -6.64 0.66
CA ARG A 248 -1.40 -6.29 -0.03
C ARG A 248 -0.58 -5.23 0.70
N SER A 249 -1.25 -4.30 1.38
CA SER A 249 -0.69 -3.50 2.46
C SER A 249 -0.84 -4.26 3.78
N TYR A 250 0.28 -4.53 4.47
CA TYR A 250 0.28 -5.34 5.70
C TYR A 250 1.45 -4.99 6.62
N SER A 251 1.41 -5.44 7.86
CA SER A 251 2.50 -5.32 8.83
C SER A 251 3.26 -6.64 8.97
N VAL A 252 4.58 -6.54 9.15
CA VAL A 252 5.42 -7.68 9.57
C VAL A 252 6.05 -7.37 10.93
N GLU A 253 5.57 -8.08 11.94
CA GLU A 253 6.08 -8.04 13.31
C GLU A 253 6.98 -9.25 13.56
N PHE A 254 8.27 -9.10 13.28
CA PHE A 254 9.26 -10.15 13.53
C PHE A 254 10.02 -9.94 14.85
N ARG A 255 10.23 -11.03 15.58
CA ARG A 255 11.09 -11.09 16.77
C ARG A 255 12.06 -12.26 16.65
N GLY A 256 13.33 -11.97 16.36
CA GLY A 256 14.43 -12.95 16.43
C GLY A 256 15.37 -12.72 17.61
N LYS A 257 16.26 -13.70 17.87
CA LYS A 257 17.28 -13.65 18.93
C LYS A 257 18.35 -12.59 18.65
N GLU A 258 18.87 -12.56 17.44
CA GLU A 258 19.94 -11.64 17.05
C GLU A 258 19.42 -10.26 16.71
N LYS A 259 19.97 -9.21 17.31
CA LYS A 259 19.55 -7.82 17.05
C LYS A 259 20.41 -7.16 15.97
N ILE A 260 20.56 -7.88 14.85
CA ILE A 260 21.23 -7.40 13.65
C ILE A 260 20.20 -6.67 12.78
N TYR A 261 20.61 -5.59 12.14
CA TYR A 261 19.79 -4.79 11.22
C TYR A 261 20.64 -4.45 9.99
N LEU A 262 20.00 -4.11 8.88
CA LEU A 262 20.73 -3.74 7.66
C LEU A 262 21.66 -2.56 7.94
N PRO A 263 22.89 -2.55 7.39
CA PRO A 263 23.89 -1.53 7.63
C PRO A 263 23.60 -0.23 6.84
N ILE A 264 22.35 0.23 6.85
CA ILE A 264 21.86 1.41 6.15
C ILE A 264 21.41 2.45 7.19
N PRO A 265 22.18 3.53 7.41
CA PRO A 265 21.84 4.58 8.36
C PRO A 265 20.49 5.21 8.06
N GLY A 266 19.67 5.39 9.10
CA GLY A 266 18.34 6.01 8.99
C GLY A 266 17.21 5.05 8.64
N LEU A 267 17.47 3.75 8.46
CA LEU A 267 16.39 2.75 8.43
C LEU A 267 15.79 2.52 9.84
N PRO A 268 14.48 2.28 9.93
CA PRO A 268 13.85 1.96 11.21
C PRO A 268 14.33 0.60 11.74
N LYS A 269 14.63 0.53 13.04
CA LYS A 269 15.00 -0.71 13.75
C LYS A 269 13.75 -1.53 14.10
N LYS A 270 13.02 -1.96 13.08
CA LYS A 270 11.79 -2.76 13.19
C LYS A 270 12.05 -4.22 12.88
N GLY A 271 11.12 -5.10 13.24
CA GLY A 271 11.25 -6.54 13.06
C GLY A 271 11.54 -6.94 11.61
N VAL A 272 10.87 -6.32 10.63
CA VAL A 272 11.11 -6.62 9.21
C VAL A 272 12.55 -6.34 8.76
N ASN A 273 13.17 -5.26 9.28
CA ASN A 273 14.58 -4.95 9.03
C ASN A 273 15.48 -6.03 9.67
N GLN A 274 15.19 -6.40 10.92
CA GLN A 274 15.90 -7.47 11.62
C GLN A 274 15.84 -8.79 10.84
N LEU A 275 14.66 -9.18 10.37
CA LEU A 275 14.44 -10.43 9.64
C LEU A 275 15.36 -10.55 8.43
N PHE A 276 15.32 -9.56 7.53
CA PHE A 276 16.10 -9.63 6.29
C PHE A 276 17.59 -9.40 6.51
N ALA A 277 17.98 -8.63 7.53
CA ALA A 277 19.39 -8.47 7.91
C ALA A 277 20.01 -9.76 8.46
N CYS A 278 19.22 -10.60 9.15
CA CYS A 278 19.69 -11.90 9.59
C CYS A 278 19.64 -12.93 8.44
N ALA A 279 18.52 -13.04 7.73
CA ALA A 279 18.33 -14.05 6.68
C ALA A 279 19.35 -13.92 5.54
N VAL A 280 19.73 -12.70 5.15
CA VAL A 280 20.68 -12.47 4.05
C VAL A 280 22.09 -12.98 4.34
N GLN A 281 22.46 -13.19 5.61
CA GLN A 281 23.75 -13.76 5.98
C GLN A 281 23.92 -15.22 5.54
N HIS A 282 22.83 -15.86 5.10
CA HIS A 282 22.81 -17.22 4.56
C HIS A 282 22.64 -17.20 3.04
N PRO A 283 23.72 -17.39 2.25
CA PRO A 283 23.66 -17.30 0.78
C PRO A 283 22.67 -18.25 0.11
N ASN A 284 22.42 -19.42 0.72
CA ASN A 284 21.45 -20.38 0.21
C ASN A 284 20.00 -19.88 0.29
N LEU A 285 19.71 -18.90 1.16
CA LEU A 285 18.39 -18.32 1.31
C LEU A 285 18.12 -17.16 0.36
N HIS A 286 19.14 -16.65 -0.35
CA HIS A 286 18.96 -15.50 -1.23
C HIS A 286 17.86 -15.69 -2.28
N PRO A 287 17.71 -16.87 -2.95
CA PRO A 287 16.58 -17.11 -3.85
C PRO A 287 15.21 -17.04 -3.15
N SER A 288 15.11 -17.48 -1.90
CA SER A 288 13.87 -17.40 -1.11
C SER A 288 13.56 -15.95 -0.70
N ILE A 289 14.58 -15.14 -0.41
CA ILE A 289 14.43 -13.70 -0.15
C ILE A 289 13.94 -12.99 -1.42
N GLU A 290 14.49 -13.33 -2.60
CA GLU A 290 14.03 -12.80 -3.88
C GLU A 290 12.56 -13.19 -4.15
N ARG A 291 12.20 -14.46 -3.93
CA ARG A 291 10.81 -14.94 -4.09
C ARG A 291 9.86 -14.13 -3.22
N TYR A 292 10.19 -13.92 -1.95
CA TYR A 292 9.41 -13.05 -1.07
C TYR A 292 9.28 -11.64 -1.63
N ALA A 293 10.40 -11.01 -2.02
CA ALA A 293 10.40 -9.65 -2.54
C ALA A 293 9.47 -9.53 -3.76
N ARG A 294 9.55 -10.46 -4.71
CA ARG A 294 8.72 -10.46 -5.92
C ARG A 294 7.23 -10.67 -5.63
N LEU A 295 6.88 -11.44 -4.60
CA LEU A 295 5.48 -11.60 -4.17
C LEU A 295 4.95 -10.36 -3.46
N ALA A 296 5.80 -9.69 -2.68
CA ALA A 296 5.44 -8.56 -1.83
C ALA A 296 5.34 -7.24 -2.60
N MET A 297 6.28 -6.96 -3.51
CA MET A 297 6.39 -5.65 -4.19
C MET A 297 5.19 -5.38 -5.09
N ARG A 298 4.43 -4.34 -4.75
CA ARG A 298 3.29 -3.84 -5.50
C ARG A 298 3.20 -2.33 -5.35
N GLU A 299 3.01 -1.65 -6.46
CA GLU A 299 2.82 -0.21 -6.50
C GLU A 299 1.62 0.19 -5.63
N TYR A 300 1.73 1.32 -4.93
CA TYR A 300 0.72 1.88 -4.02
C TYR A 300 0.35 1.01 -2.80
N GLU A 301 1.19 0.05 -2.42
CA GLU A 301 1.01 -0.78 -1.22
C GLU A 301 2.11 -0.53 -0.18
N TRP A 302 1.76 -0.59 1.11
CA TRP A 302 2.62 -0.10 2.19
C TRP A 302 2.71 -1.06 3.38
N TYR A 303 3.86 -1.05 4.06
CA TYR A 303 3.97 -1.67 5.38
C TYR A 303 3.16 -0.87 6.41
N GLN A 304 2.06 -1.42 6.92
CA GLN A 304 1.15 -0.69 7.82
C GLN A 304 1.76 -0.30 9.18
N ASN A 305 2.84 -0.98 9.61
CA ASN A 305 3.54 -0.67 10.85
C ASN A 305 4.72 0.30 10.68
N LEU A 306 4.83 0.91 9.50
CA LEU A 306 5.76 1.99 9.16
C LEU A 306 4.95 3.19 8.66
N ALA A 307 5.20 4.37 9.22
CA ALA A 307 4.48 5.59 8.89
C ALA A 307 5.47 6.73 8.61
N ASP A 308 4.95 7.83 8.08
CA ASP A 308 5.67 9.07 7.81
C ASP A 308 6.94 8.83 6.98
N GLU A 309 8.08 9.39 7.41
CA GLU A 309 9.38 9.26 6.74
C GLU A 309 9.89 7.82 6.63
N ALA A 310 9.31 6.87 7.40
CA ALA A 310 9.66 5.46 7.36
C ALA A 310 8.76 4.63 6.44
N CYS A 311 7.81 5.26 5.74
CA CYS A 311 6.90 4.58 4.82
C CYS A 311 7.67 3.82 3.73
N ALA A 312 7.32 2.55 3.54
CA ALA A 312 8.02 1.65 2.64
C ALA A 312 7.08 0.60 2.07
N MET A 313 7.30 0.27 0.79
CA MET A 313 6.60 -0.79 0.10
C MET A 313 6.94 -2.16 0.71
N PRO A 314 5.97 -3.09 0.81
CA PRO A 314 6.27 -4.47 1.11
C PRO A 314 7.35 -5.04 0.18
N GLY A 315 8.36 -5.68 0.76
CA GLY A 315 9.56 -6.13 0.03
C GLY A 315 10.80 -5.22 0.12
N SER A 316 10.69 -3.92 0.47
CA SER A 316 11.85 -3.00 0.48
C SER A 316 13.06 -3.54 1.23
N PHE A 317 12.89 -4.03 2.46
CA PHE A 317 13.99 -4.55 3.27
C PHE A 317 14.63 -5.82 2.69
N ALA A 318 13.86 -6.66 2.00
CA ALA A 318 14.38 -7.85 1.31
C ALA A 318 15.26 -7.45 0.11
N VAL A 319 14.77 -6.49 -0.68
CA VAL A 319 15.51 -5.92 -1.82
C VAL A 319 16.78 -5.23 -1.36
N PHE A 320 16.71 -4.43 -0.29
CA PHE A 320 17.88 -3.74 0.25
C PHE A 320 18.92 -4.73 0.76
N ALA A 321 18.50 -5.80 1.42
CA ALA A 321 19.40 -6.84 1.88
C ALA A 321 20.15 -7.48 0.70
N LEU A 322 19.42 -7.96 -0.32
CA LEU A 322 20.03 -8.58 -1.50
C LEU A 322 20.84 -7.60 -2.35
N GLY A 323 20.38 -6.36 -2.50
CA GLY A 323 21.07 -5.34 -3.29
C GLY A 323 22.47 -5.00 -2.77
N LEU A 324 22.68 -5.13 -1.46
CA LEU A 324 24.00 -4.96 -0.81
C LEU A 324 24.91 -6.19 -0.93
N GLU A 325 24.40 -7.35 -1.38
CA GLU A 325 25.21 -8.54 -1.70
C GLU A 325 25.89 -8.42 -3.08
N GLY A 326 25.37 -7.55 -3.96
CA GLY A 326 26.08 -7.11 -5.17
C GLY A 326 25.35 -7.31 -6.49
N PRO A 327 26.07 -7.23 -7.63
CA PRO A 327 25.48 -7.07 -8.95
C PRO A 327 24.49 -8.13 -9.39
N LYS A 328 24.60 -9.36 -8.85
CA LYS A 328 23.67 -10.46 -9.09
C LYS A 328 22.20 -10.05 -8.83
N TRP A 329 21.97 -9.15 -7.88
CA TRP A 329 20.63 -8.76 -7.43
C TRP A 329 20.17 -7.40 -7.93
N TRP A 330 20.99 -6.67 -8.68
CA TRP A 330 20.63 -5.31 -9.11
C TRP A 330 19.47 -5.25 -10.10
N ARG A 331 19.19 -6.35 -10.81
CA ARG A 331 17.94 -6.43 -11.59
C ARG A 331 16.70 -6.38 -10.70
N LEU A 332 16.71 -7.09 -9.56
CA LEU A 332 15.63 -7.02 -8.57
C LEU A 332 15.52 -5.61 -7.96
N VAL A 333 16.67 -4.94 -7.75
CA VAL A 333 16.70 -3.56 -7.26
C VAL A 333 16.06 -2.60 -8.28
N CYS A 334 16.37 -2.72 -9.57
CA CYS A 334 15.71 -1.90 -10.60
C CYS A 334 14.21 -2.18 -10.66
N ASP A 335 13.80 -3.46 -10.68
CA ASP A 335 12.38 -3.85 -10.66
C ASP A 335 11.64 -3.26 -9.44
N TYR A 336 12.32 -3.14 -8.28
CA TYR A 336 11.80 -2.51 -7.07
C TYR A 336 11.64 -0.99 -7.23
N LEU A 337 12.68 -0.31 -7.73
CA LEU A 337 12.70 1.14 -7.91
C LEU A 337 11.63 1.59 -8.92
N ASP A 338 11.37 0.80 -9.96
CA ASP A 338 10.31 1.03 -10.94
C ASP A 338 8.89 0.97 -10.35
N ARG A 339 8.73 0.39 -9.16
CA ARG A 339 7.44 0.26 -8.44
C ARG A 339 7.33 1.23 -7.27
N CYS A 340 8.39 1.94 -6.93
CA CYS A 340 8.36 2.94 -5.88
C CYS A 340 7.57 4.15 -6.35
N ASP A 341 6.58 4.53 -5.56
CA ASP A 341 5.88 5.80 -5.70
C ASP A 341 6.81 6.96 -5.29
N ASP A 342 6.89 7.96 -6.15
CA ASP A 342 7.86 9.06 -6.09
C ASP A 342 7.54 10.11 -5.02
N GLU A 343 6.32 10.10 -4.48
CA GLU A 343 5.84 11.06 -3.47
C GLU A 343 5.99 10.56 -2.02
N HIS A 344 5.85 9.26 -1.78
CA HIS A 344 5.59 8.74 -0.43
C HIS A 344 6.72 7.89 0.18
N SER A 345 7.63 7.30 -0.61
CA SER A 345 8.73 6.48 -0.07
C SER A 345 10.08 7.19 -0.15
N SER A 346 10.83 7.22 0.96
CA SER A 346 12.15 7.85 1.04
C SER A 346 13.29 6.91 1.46
N LEU A 347 12.99 5.66 1.82
CA LEU A 347 14.01 4.74 2.33
C LEU A 347 14.99 4.28 1.25
N GLN A 348 14.54 4.24 -0.01
CA GLN A 348 15.35 3.87 -1.16
C GLN A 348 16.49 4.86 -1.41
N GLU A 349 16.33 6.15 -1.08
CA GLU A 349 17.44 7.14 -1.09
C GLU A 349 18.61 6.65 -0.22
N LYS A 350 18.31 6.28 1.04
CA LYS A 350 19.32 5.85 2.01
C LYS A 350 20.03 4.58 1.56
N PHE A 351 19.27 3.65 0.98
CA PHE A 351 19.82 2.43 0.40
C PHE A 351 20.77 2.73 -0.78
N LEU A 352 20.37 3.59 -1.72
CA LEU A 352 21.19 3.97 -2.87
C LEU A 352 22.52 4.60 -2.43
N HIS A 353 22.50 5.48 -1.41
CA HIS A 353 23.73 6.06 -0.87
C HIS A 353 24.72 5.01 -0.39
N ILE A 354 24.24 3.96 0.28
CA ILE A 354 25.09 2.88 0.78
C ILE A 354 25.56 1.97 -0.35
N LEU A 355 24.69 1.62 -1.30
CA LEU A 355 25.05 0.82 -2.46
C LEU A 355 26.18 1.47 -3.26
N PHE A 356 26.05 2.75 -3.61
CA PHE A 356 27.10 3.47 -4.35
C PHE A 356 28.35 3.73 -3.52
N LYS A 357 28.23 3.86 -2.20
CA LYS A 357 29.40 3.93 -1.32
C LYS A 357 30.20 2.62 -1.31
N GLN A 358 29.52 1.47 -1.40
CA GLN A 358 30.14 0.16 -1.37
C GLN A 358 30.71 -0.26 -2.73
N TYR A 359 29.97 -0.01 -3.82
CA TYR A 359 30.31 -0.52 -5.16
C TYR A 359 30.81 0.56 -6.13
N GLY A 360 30.69 1.84 -5.78
CA GLY A 360 31.07 2.94 -6.67
C GLY A 360 30.16 3.06 -7.89
N PHE A 361 30.60 3.91 -8.83
CA PHE A 361 29.92 4.16 -10.10
C PHE A 361 30.57 3.31 -11.18
N THR A 362 29.88 2.26 -11.60
CA THR A 362 30.36 1.29 -12.60
C THR A 362 29.30 1.12 -13.66
N ALA A 363 29.65 0.52 -14.80
CA ALA A 363 28.68 0.18 -15.84
C ALA A 363 27.51 -0.67 -15.32
N GLN A 364 27.76 -1.52 -14.30
CA GLN A 364 26.72 -2.35 -13.70
C GLN A 364 25.86 -1.59 -12.67
N SER A 365 26.44 -0.65 -11.91
CA SER A 365 25.70 0.07 -10.86
C SER A 365 24.94 1.29 -11.37
N LEU A 366 25.41 1.95 -12.44
CA LEU A 366 24.76 3.15 -12.97
C LEU A 366 23.30 2.98 -13.41
N PRO A 367 22.86 1.86 -14.01
CA PRO A 367 21.43 1.62 -14.24
C PRO A 367 20.60 1.78 -12.97
N VAL A 368 21.09 1.29 -11.83
CA VAL A 368 20.43 1.43 -10.52
C VAL A 368 20.27 2.90 -10.12
N LEU A 369 21.22 3.77 -10.47
CA LEU A 369 21.10 5.21 -10.23
C LEU A 369 19.97 5.82 -11.06
N VAL A 370 19.87 5.48 -12.34
CA VAL A 370 18.85 6.03 -13.26
C VAL A 370 17.46 5.66 -12.76
N HIS A 371 17.22 4.37 -12.48
CA HIS A 371 15.98 3.91 -11.86
C HIS A 371 15.74 4.58 -10.49
N GLY A 372 16.81 4.76 -9.71
CA GLY A 372 16.74 5.43 -8.41
C GLY A 372 16.27 6.88 -8.51
N VAL A 373 16.77 7.63 -9.49
CA VAL A 373 16.36 9.01 -9.76
C VAL A 373 14.90 9.09 -10.20
N GLN A 374 14.42 8.11 -10.96
CA GLN A 374 13.02 8.04 -11.40
C GLN A 374 12.06 7.63 -10.26
N SER A 375 12.56 6.90 -9.26
CA SER A 375 11.77 6.36 -8.15
C SER A 375 11.42 7.35 -7.03
N MET A 376 11.85 8.63 -7.13
CA MET A 376 11.58 9.65 -6.12
C MET A 376 11.74 11.08 -6.64
N GLN A 377 11.00 12.01 -6.04
CA GLN A 377 11.22 13.43 -6.29
C GLN A 377 12.54 13.90 -5.65
N ASN A 378 13.53 14.17 -6.50
CA ASN A 378 14.84 14.71 -6.12
C ASN A 378 15.65 13.82 -5.16
N LEU A 379 16.25 12.75 -5.69
CA LEU A 379 17.26 11.97 -4.98
C LEU A 379 18.37 12.89 -4.43
N LYS A 380 18.51 12.97 -3.10
CA LYS A 380 19.51 13.86 -2.50
C LYS A 380 20.93 13.37 -2.80
N PRO A 381 21.84 14.27 -3.18
CA PRO A 381 23.23 13.89 -3.44
C PRO A 381 23.97 13.56 -2.14
N ALA A 382 24.69 12.44 -2.14
CA ALA A 382 25.64 12.11 -1.08
C ALA A 382 26.99 12.82 -1.33
N LYS A 383 27.65 13.30 -0.27
CA LYS A 383 28.89 14.08 -0.38
C LYS A 383 30.02 13.29 -1.05
N GLU A 384 30.04 11.99 -0.81
CA GLU A 384 31.03 11.03 -1.26
C GLU A 384 30.94 10.74 -2.75
N PHE A 385 29.76 10.91 -3.37
CA PHE A 385 29.53 10.53 -4.77
C PHE A 385 30.47 11.23 -5.73
N ARG A 386 30.73 12.52 -5.50
CA ARG A 386 31.65 13.33 -6.31
C ARG A 386 33.07 12.77 -6.33
N ALA A 387 33.53 12.18 -5.23
CA ALA A 387 34.85 11.58 -5.14
C ALA A 387 34.86 10.19 -5.79
N LEU A 388 33.81 9.40 -5.57
CA LEU A 388 33.69 8.04 -6.10
C LEU A 388 33.63 8.01 -7.64
N ILE A 389 32.96 8.98 -8.26
CA ILE A 389 32.86 9.08 -9.72
C ILE A 389 34.08 9.73 -10.40
N ALA A 390 35.03 10.28 -9.63
CA ALA A 390 36.15 11.07 -10.16
C ALA A 390 37.29 10.20 -10.70
N ASN A 391 36.98 9.30 -11.61
CA ASN A 391 37.92 8.45 -12.33
C ASN A 391 37.43 8.21 -13.78
N GLU A 392 38.32 7.73 -14.63
CA GLU A 392 38.04 7.56 -16.06
C GLU A 392 36.92 6.54 -16.33
N GLU A 393 37.00 5.38 -15.70
CA GLU A 393 36.07 4.25 -15.89
C GLU A 393 34.63 4.63 -15.53
N SER A 394 34.43 5.29 -14.38
CA SER A 394 33.10 5.73 -13.96
C SER A 394 32.51 6.80 -14.87
N LEU A 395 33.33 7.71 -15.40
CA LEU A 395 32.87 8.76 -16.32
C LEU A 395 32.54 8.17 -17.70
N ASP A 396 33.29 7.19 -18.18
CA ASP A 396 32.98 6.47 -19.42
C ASP A 396 31.67 5.71 -19.31
N ALA A 397 31.48 4.96 -18.22
CA ALA A 397 30.24 4.24 -17.97
C ALA A 397 29.05 5.20 -17.87
N LEU A 398 29.24 6.40 -17.29
CA LEU A 398 28.20 7.42 -17.22
C LEU A 398 27.87 8.01 -18.61
N LEU A 399 28.87 8.18 -19.48
CA LEU A 399 28.67 8.61 -20.87
C LEU A 399 27.96 7.54 -21.71
N GLU A 400 28.25 6.26 -21.48
CA GLU A 400 27.54 5.15 -22.11
C GLU A 400 26.05 5.16 -21.74
N ILE A 401 25.74 5.34 -20.46
CA ILE A 401 24.35 5.48 -19.98
C ILE A 401 23.66 6.70 -20.61
N LYS A 402 24.36 7.83 -20.74
CA LYS A 402 23.83 9.02 -21.41
C LYS A 402 23.43 8.75 -22.87
N GLY A 403 24.21 7.94 -23.57
CA GLY A 403 23.96 7.54 -24.97
C GLY A 403 22.81 6.55 -25.14
N HIS A 404 22.26 6.03 -24.04
CA HIS A 404 21.21 5.00 -23.99
C HIS A 404 20.07 5.39 -23.05
N LEU A 405 19.96 6.68 -22.72
CA LEU A 405 19.02 7.17 -21.73
C LEU A 405 17.55 6.99 -22.17
N GLU A 406 17.31 6.96 -23.49
CA GLU A 406 16.01 6.69 -24.09
C GLU A 406 15.41 5.33 -23.70
N TYR A 407 16.23 4.33 -23.36
CA TYR A 407 15.74 3.02 -22.94
C TYR A 407 15.16 3.00 -21.52
N TYR A 408 15.34 4.08 -20.76
CA TYR A 408 14.81 4.24 -19.40
C TYR A 408 13.50 5.03 -19.36
N LEU A 409 13.05 5.56 -20.50
CA LEU A 409 11.77 6.28 -20.57
C LEU A 409 10.62 5.32 -20.88
N PRO A 410 9.41 5.57 -20.33
CA PRO A 410 8.21 4.85 -20.74
C PRO A 410 7.98 4.99 -22.25
N GLU A 411 7.46 3.94 -22.89
CA GLU A 411 7.17 3.96 -24.34
C GLU A 411 6.29 5.15 -24.75
N GLU A 412 5.36 5.55 -23.87
CA GLU A 412 4.46 6.69 -24.06
C GLU A 412 5.18 8.05 -24.15
N SER A 413 6.37 8.15 -23.56
CA SER A 413 7.21 9.36 -23.64
C SER A 413 7.88 9.50 -25.02
N GLY A 414 7.98 8.42 -25.79
CA GLY A 414 8.74 8.35 -27.03
C GLY A 414 10.17 8.91 -26.88
N ASN A 415 10.69 9.52 -27.94
CA ASN A 415 11.96 10.24 -27.92
C ASN A 415 11.77 11.74 -27.58
N ASP A 416 11.00 12.06 -26.54
CA ASP A 416 10.87 13.44 -26.08
C ASP A 416 12.20 13.94 -25.50
N LYS A 417 12.88 14.78 -26.29
CA LYS A 417 14.16 15.39 -25.92
C LYS A 417 14.11 16.19 -24.63
N ARG A 418 12.95 16.73 -24.23
CA ARG A 418 12.79 17.46 -22.97
C ARG A 418 12.82 16.50 -21.78
N VAL A 419 12.09 15.40 -21.87
CA VAL A 419 12.05 14.37 -20.81
C VAL A 419 13.45 13.76 -20.61
N LEU A 420 14.16 13.45 -21.69
CA LEU A 420 15.56 13.01 -21.63
C LEU A 420 16.48 14.03 -20.94
N ALA A 421 16.34 15.31 -21.28
CA ALA A 421 17.13 16.37 -20.67
C ALA A 421 16.84 16.52 -19.16
N TYR A 422 15.59 16.34 -18.74
CA TYR A 422 15.21 16.36 -17.33
C TYR A 422 15.81 15.16 -16.58
N LEU A 423 15.63 13.94 -17.10
CA LEU A 423 16.21 12.74 -16.49
C LEU A 423 17.73 12.86 -16.39
N TRP A 424 18.40 13.33 -17.44
CA TRP A 424 19.85 13.54 -17.40
C TRP A 424 20.26 14.57 -16.34
N ARG A 425 19.56 15.69 -16.27
CA ARG A 425 19.80 16.71 -15.23
C ARG A 425 19.65 16.13 -13.84
N ASP A 426 18.65 15.28 -13.62
CA ASP A 426 18.36 14.71 -12.31
C ASP A 426 19.40 13.63 -11.93
N VAL A 427 19.91 12.86 -12.91
CA VAL A 427 21.09 11.99 -12.74
C VAL A 427 22.33 12.81 -12.34
N LEU A 428 22.61 13.91 -13.05
CA LEU A 428 23.74 14.79 -12.71
C LEU A 428 23.55 15.42 -11.32
N TRP A 429 22.32 15.80 -10.97
CA TRP A 429 21.98 16.32 -9.65
C TRP A 429 22.20 15.28 -8.54
N ALA A 430 21.82 14.02 -8.75
CA ALA A 430 22.05 12.96 -7.77
C ALA A 430 23.54 12.78 -7.44
N ILE A 431 24.42 12.98 -8.41
CA ILE A 431 25.88 12.80 -8.25
C ILE A 431 26.55 14.07 -7.71
N TRP A 432 26.26 15.23 -8.30
CA TRP A 432 26.98 16.48 -8.03
C TRP A 432 26.15 17.53 -7.29
N GLY A 433 24.85 17.36 -7.09
CA GLY A 433 23.97 18.36 -6.48
C GLY A 433 24.07 19.71 -7.17
N THR A 434 24.08 20.79 -6.40
CA THR A 434 24.26 22.17 -6.91
C THR A 434 25.53 22.39 -7.74
N ALA A 435 26.51 21.48 -7.69
CA ALA A 435 27.70 21.59 -8.54
C ALA A 435 27.46 21.11 -9.98
N SER A 436 26.35 20.40 -10.28
CA SER A 436 25.96 20.07 -11.66
C SER A 436 25.34 21.25 -12.41
N GLU A 437 24.85 22.26 -11.69
CA GLU A 437 24.26 23.47 -12.26
C GLU A 437 25.26 24.23 -13.14
N ASN A 438 24.73 25.09 -14.02
CA ASN A 438 25.54 25.90 -14.96
C ASN A 438 26.51 25.03 -15.78
N GLY A 439 26.03 23.87 -16.25
CA GLY A 439 26.79 22.92 -17.06
C GLY A 439 28.01 22.36 -16.33
N GLY A 440 27.95 22.17 -15.02
CA GLY A 440 29.05 21.61 -14.24
C GLY A 440 30.34 22.44 -14.25
N SER A 441 30.27 23.74 -14.59
CA SER A 441 31.45 24.60 -14.79
C SER A 441 32.43 24.60 -13.61
N LYS A 442 31.92 24.49 -12.38
CA LYS A 442 32.72 24.37 -11.17
C LYS A 442 33.47 23.03 -11.12
N VAL A 443 32.80 21.93 -11.44
CA VAL A 443 33.38 20.57 -11.46
C VAL A 443 34.48 20.49 -12.51
N ILE A 444 34.21 20.96 -13.74
CA ILE A 444 35.17 20.96 -14.85
C ILE A 444 36.42 21.80 -14.52
N LYS A 445 36.25 22.98 -13.91
CA LYS A 445 37.39 23.84 -13.53
C LYS A 445 38.35 23.14 -12.56
N THR A 446 37.79 22.42 -11.58
CA THR A 446 38.56 21.74 -10.52
C THR A 446 39.01 20.32 -10.88
N ALA A 447 38.52 19.76 -11.99
CA ALA A 447 38.87 18.41 -12.41
C ALA A 447 40.37 18.28 -12.78
N PRO A 448 40.99 17.10 -12.55
CA PRO A 448 42.31 16.77 -13.09
C PRO A 448 42.35 16.95 -14.60
N LYS A 449 43.52 17.33 -15.14
CA LYS A 449 43.67 17.67 -16.57
C LYS A 449 43.23 16.53 -17.48
N GLU A 450 43.48 15.31 -17.04
CA GLU A 450 43.21 14.04 -17.73
C GLU A 450 41.70 13.74 -17.81
N LEU A 451 40.91 14.23 -16.86
CA LEU A 451 39.46 13.98 -16.81
C LEU A 451 38.61 15.14 -17.35
N LYS A 452 39.21 16.32 -17.58
CA LYS A 452 38.48 17.53 -18.00
C LYS A 452 37.63 17.34 -19.24
N GLU A 453 38.15 16.63 -20.23
CA GLU A 453 37.44 16.36 -21.47
C GLU A 453 36.20 15.49 -21.23
N LYS A 454 36.31 14.44 -20.41
CA LYS A 454 35.17 13.58 -20.06
C LYS A 454 34.11 14.33 -19.27
N TYR A 455 34.52 15.15 -18.30
CA TYR A 455 33.57 16.02 -17.61
C TYR A 455 32.85 16.98 -18.56
N GLN A 456 33.54 17.57 -19.54
CA GLN A 456 32.89 18.40 -20.56
C GLN A 456 31.84 17.61 -21.35
N GLN A 457 32.14 16.37 -21.74
CA GLN A 457 31.17 15.51 -22.45
C GLN A 457 29.97 15.13 -21.58
N VAL A 458 30.19 14.85 -20.29
CA VAL A 458 29.12 14.51 -19.33
C VAL A 458 28.15 15.68 -19.17
N PHE A 459 28.67 16.89 -18.99
CA PHE A 459 27.86 18.10 -18.74
C PHE A 459 27.35 18.84 -19.99
N ALA A 460 27.82 18.49 -21.19
CA ALA A 460 27.30 19.00 -22.46
C ALA A 460 25.84 18.56 -22.68
#